data_AF-A0AAD3D9K1-F1
#
_entry.id   AF-A0AAD3D9K1-F1
#
_cell.length_a   1.000
_cell.length_b   1.000
_cell.length_c   1.000
_cell.angle_alpha   90.00
_cell.angle_beta   90.00
_cell.angle_gamma   90.00
#
_symmetry.space_group_name_H-M   'P 1'
#
loop_
_entity.id
_entity.type
_entity.pdbx_description
1 polymer ?
#
loop_
_entity_poly.entity_id
_entity_poly.type
_entity_poly.pdbx_seq_one_letter_code
_entity_poly.pdbx_strand_id
1 'polypeptide(L)'
;MRFIGSNIDAHDLREKYKNYIAVEENIPIGMTQNFDQDDTLDKWSESLSFRQNIERCFGFSFPTQETTEKEEFIVECGVCYTHRIADENGEETVIPSIACGNSNCGKNYHENCLSEWLQSLPDAKQSFGKLVGTCPYCCESIAVKLK
;
A
#
# COMPACT_ATOMS: atom_id res chain seq x y z
N MET A 1 3.12 8.13 1.52
CA MET A 1 2.43 7.40 0.41
C MET A 1 0.97 7.74 0.53
N ARG A 2 0.35 8.40 -0.45
CA ARG A 2 -1.04 8.84 -0.32
C ARG A 2 -2.03 7.72 -0.69
N PHE A 3 -3.18 7.71 -0.03
CA PHE A 3 -4.31 6.88 -0.45
C PHE A 3 -4.85 7.44 -1.77
N ILE A 4 -4.93 6.59 -2.79
CA ILE A 4 -5.46 6.91 -4.11
C ILE A 4 -6.87 7.51 -3.97
N GLY A 5 -7.11 8.65 -4.62
CA GLY A 5 -8.39 9.36 -4.53
C GLY A 5 -8.61 10.14 -3.23
N SER A 6 -7.55 10.40 -2.44
CA SER A 6 -7.68 11.19 -1.22
C SER A 6 -6.43 12.02 -0.93
N ASN A 7 -6.60 13.07 -0.14
CA ASN A 7 -5.49 13.91 0.33
C ASN A 7 -4.73 13.31 1.53
N ILE A 8 -4.97 12.04 1.85
CA ILE A 8 -4.52 11.43 3.10
C ILE A 8 -3.19 10.73 2.87
N ASP A 9 -2.17 11.10 3.64
CA ASP A 9 -0.91 10.39 3.66
C ASP A 9 -0.99 9.18 4.60
N ALA A 10 -0.68 8.00 4.07
CA ALA A 10 -0.58 6.77 4.85
C ALA A 10 0.54 6.83 5.90
N HIS A 11 1.55 7.69 5.73
CA HIS A 11 2.57 7.94 6.74
C HIS A 11 1.95 8.53 8.01
N ASP A 12 1.06 9.52 7.87
CA ASP A 12 0.41 10.18 9.01
C ASP A 12 -0.47 9.21 9.78
N LEU A 13 -1.18 8.32 9.05
CA LEU A 13 -1.95 7.25 9.67
C LEU A 13 -1.05 6.23 10.38
N ARG A 14 0.07 5.82 9.77
CA ARG A 14 1.02 4.91 10.41
C ARG A 14 1.60 5.50 11.69
N GLU A 15 1.94 6.78 11.72
CA GLU A 15 2.42 7.44 12.93
C GLU A 15 1.30 7.59 13.96
N LYS A 16 0.08 7.99 13.56
CA LYS A 16 -1.08 8.12 14.44
C LYS A 16 -1.41 6.80 15.16
N TYR A 17 -1.34 5.67 14.45
CA TYR A 17 -1.69 4.35 14.98
C TYR A 17 -0.46 3.48 15.32
N LYS A 18 0.74 4.06 15.35
CA LYS A 18 2.01 3.33 15.57
C LYS A 18 2.01 2.49 16.85
N ASN A 19 1.38 3.03 17.89
CA ASN A 19 1.26 2.40 19.19
C ASN A 19 0.36 1.16 19.20
N TYR A 20 -0.49 0.96 18.18
CA TYR A 20 -1.28 -0.28 18.05
C TYR A 20 -0.53 -1.37 17.28
N ILE A 21 0.39 -0.99 16.39
CA ILE A 21 1.15 -1.93 15.55
C ILE A 21 2.32 -2.55 16.34
N ALA A 22 2.96 -1.78 17.23
CA ALA A 22 4.10 -2.25 18.02
C ALA A 22 3.76 -3.28 19.11
N VAL A 23 2.47 -3.55 19.32
CA VAL A 23 1.91 -4.36 20.40
C VAL A 23 1.93 -5.86 20.05
N GLU A 24 1.94 -6.20 18.77
CA GLU A 24 1.89 -7.61 18.34
C GLU A 24 3.23 -8.35 18.46
N GLU A 25 4.37 -7.66 18.57
CA GLU A 25 5.68 -8.34 18.56
C GLU A 25 6.19 -8.77 19.95
N ASN A 26 5.53 -8.42 21.06
CA ASN A 26 6.02 -8.82 22.40
C ASN A 26 5.00 -8.85 23.56
N ILE A 27 3.69 -8.94 23.30
CA ILE A 27 2.71 -9.06 24.40
C ILE A 27 2.23 -10.50 24.56
N PRO A 28 2.41 -11.12 25.75
CA PRO A 28 1.72 -12.36 26.10
C PRO A 28 0.21 -12.13 26.04
N ILE A 29 -0.50 -13.01 25.33
CA ILE A 29 -1.97 -13.03 25.22
C ILE A 29 -2.57 -12.86 26.64
N GLY A 30 -3.15 -11.69 26.93
CA GLY A 30 -3.81 -11.40 28.21
C GLY A 30 -3.30 -10.20 29.02
N MET A 31 -2.28 -9.46 28.58
CA MET A 31 -1.87 -8.20 29.24
C MET A 31 -2.18 -6.98 28.36
N THR A 32 -3.39 -6.45 28.48
CA THR A 32 -3.68 -5.08 28.04
C THR A 32 -3.00 -4.14 29.03
N GLN A 33 -1.80 -3.65 28.71
CA GLN A 33 -1.31 -2.45 29.39
C GLN A 33 -2.31 -1.33 29.08
N ASN A 34 -2.67 -0.56 30.11
CA ASN A 34 -3.67 0.51 30.03
C ASN A 34 -3.38 1.42 28.84
N PHE A 35 -4.08 1.18 27.73
CA PHE A 35 -4.18 2.14 26.64
C PHE A 35 -5.05 3.24 27.21
N ASP A 36 -4.42 4.34 27.61
CA ASP A 36 -5.13 5.56 27.97
C ASP A 36 -6.16 5.84 26.88
N GLN A 37 -7.43 5.88 27.30
CA GLN A 37 -8.65 6.13 26.54
C GLN A 37 -8.43 6.83 25.19
N ASP A 38 -8.26 6.05 24.12
CA ASP A 38 -8.51 6.56 22.78
C ASP A 38 -9.92 6.11 22.36
N ASP A 39 -10.79 7.10 22.28
CA ASP A 39 -12.23 7.05 21.94
C ASP A 39 -12.50 6.47 20.53
N THR A 40 -11.48 5.94 19.83
CA THR A 40 -11.55 5.46 18.44
C THR A 40 -12.02 4.02 18.31
N LEU A 41 -11.72 3.13 19.26
CA LEU A 41 -12.22 1.75 19.26
C LEU A 41 -13.67 1.66 19.79
N ASP A 42 -14.06 2.55 20.70
CA ASP A 42 -15.43 2.69 21.21
C ASP A 42 -16.40 3.30 20.18
N LYS A 43 -15.91 3.69 19.00
CA LYS A 43 -16.72 4.22 17.89
C LYS A 43 -17.34 3.14 17.01
N TRP A 44 -16.94 1.88 17.15
CA TRP A 44 -17.51 0.79 16.37
C TRP A 44 -18.97 0.53 16.76
N SER A 45 -19.85 0.41 15.78
CA SER A 45 -21.27 0.12 16.02
C SER A 45 -21.79 -0.98 15.10
N GLU A 46 -22.49 -1.97 15.66
CA GLU A 46 -23.15 -3.03 14.88
C GLU A 46 -24.29 -2.51 14.00
N SER A 47 -24.80 -1.31 14.29
CA SER A 47 -25.85 -0.66 13.49
C SER A 47 -25.34 0.04 12.23
N LEU A 48 -24.02 0.19 12.08
CA LEU A 48 -23.39 0.84 10.94
C LEU A 48 -22.80 -0.20 9.98
N SER A 49 -22.71 0.16 8.70
CA SER A 49 -21.99 -0.66 7.73
C SER A 49 -20.49 -0.71 8.06
N PHE A 50 -19.82 -1.75 7.60
CA PHE A 50 -18.36 -1.89 7.72
C PHE A 50 -17.62 -0.62 7.26
N ARG A 51 -17.99 -0.08 6.08
CA ARG A 51 -17.38 1.15 5.54
C ARG A 51 -17.52 2.33 6.49
N GLN A 52 -18.73 2.58 7.00
CA GLN A 52 -19.02 3.70 7.90
C GLN A 52 -18.29 3.56 9.24
N ASN A 53 -18.20 2.35 9.78
CA ASN A 53 -17.43 2.09 10.99
C ASN A 53 -15.95 2.44 10.77
N ILE A 54 -15.39 1.99 9.65
CA ILE A 54 -13.99 2.25 9.32
C ILE A 54 -13.72 3.75 9.11
N GLU A 55 -14.56 4.45 8.35
CA GLU A 55 -14.49 5.91 8.16
C GLU A 55 -14.56 6.66 9.52
N ARG A 56 -15.41 6.19 10.43
CA ARG A 56 -15.58 6.75 11.77
C ARG A 56 -14.37 6.48 12.67
N CYS A 57 -13.78 5.29 12.62
CA CYS A 57 -12.57 4.93 13.36
C CYS A 57 -11.37 5.74 12.89
N PHE A 58 -11.24 5.94 11.57
CA PHE A 58 -10.13 6.70 10.99
C PHE A 58 -10.34 8.22 11.01
N GLY A 59 -11.58 8.69 11.11
CA GLY A 59 -11.94 10.10 11.21
C GLY A 59 -11.99 10.83 9.86
N PHE A 60 -12.20 10.12 8.76
CA PHE A 60 -12.36 10.71 7.43
C PHE A 60 -13.27 9.84 6.55
N SER A 61 -13.90 10.46 5.54
CA SER A 61 -14.68 9.75 4.53
C SER A 61 -13.76 9.18 3.44
N PHE A 62 -13.98 7.92 3.07
CA PHE A 62 -13.32 7.29 1.95
C PHE A 62 -13.84 7.85 0.63
N PRO A 63 -12.98 7.92 -0.40
CA PRO A 63 -13.41 8.31 -1.74
C PRO A 63 -14.54 7.41 -2.23
N THR A 64 -15.47 8.00 -2.97
CA THR A 64 -16.46 7.29 -3.78
C THR A 64 -16.22 7.58 -5.26
N GLN A 65 -16.85 6.80 -6.14
CA GLN A 65 -16.82 7.03 -7.58
C GLN A 65 -17.40 8.40 -7.97
N GLU A 66 -18.28 8.98 -7.15
CA GLU A 66 -18.91 10.28 -7.39
C GLU A 66 -18.02 11.46 -6.97
N THR A 67 -17.19 11.26 -5.94
CA THR A 67 -16.38 12.34 -5.35
C THR A 67 -14.96 12.41 -5.90
N THR A 68 -14.60 11.52 -6.83
CA THR A 68 -13.20 11.29 -7.21
C THR A 68 -13.08 11.16 -8.72
N GLU A 69 -12.25 12.00 -9.33
CA GLU A 69 -11.99 11.97 -10.76
C GLU A 69 -11.32 10.66 -11.17
N LYS A 70 -11.64 10.15 -12.37
CA LYS A 70 -11.15 8.86 -12.84
C LYS A 70 -9.62 8.85 -12.93
N GLU A 71 -9.04 9.97 -13.31
CA GLU A 71 -7.61 10.22 -13.45
C GLU A 71 -6.86 10.06 -12.12
N GLU A 72 -7.51 10.31 -10.98
CA GLU A 72 -6.92 10.09 -9.66
C GLU A 72 -6.71 8.61 -9.34
N PHE A 73 -7.46 7.70 -9.99
CA PHE A 73 -7.31 6.25 -9.84
C PHE A 73 -6.35 5.62 -10.86
N ILE A 74 -6.01 6.33 -11.93
CA ILE A 74 -5.15 5.82 -12.98
C ILE A 74 -3.69 5.97 -12.52
N VAL A 75 -3.18 4.90 -11.92
CA VAL A 75 -1.76 4.78 -11.62
C VAL A 75 -1.09 4.02 -12.75
N GLU A 76 -0.17 4.68 -13.45
CA GLU A 76 0.61 4.09 -14.53
C GLU A 76 1.83 3.34 -14.00
N CYS A 77 2.12 2.19 -14.60
CA CYS A 77 3.38 1.48 -14.36
C CYS A 77 4.54 2.26 -14.95
N GLY A 78 5.63 2.45 -14.19
CA GLY A 78 6.83 3.14 -14.66
C GLY A 78 7.62 2.37 -15.72
N VAL A 79 7.25 1.13 -16.06
CA VAL A 79 7.92 0.34 -17.11
C VAL A 79 7.06 0.23 -18.37
N CYS A 80 5.81 -0.21 -18.25
CA CYS A 80 4.93 -0.44 -19.40
C CYS A 80 3.94 0.70 -19.68
N TYR A 81 3.88 1.72 -18.82
CA TYR A 81 2.97 2.88 -18.91
C TYR A 81 1.47 2.55 -18.95
N THR A 82 1.09 1.32 -18.60
CA THR A 82 -0.31 0.89 -18.54
C THR A 82 -0.78 0.83 -17.09
N HIS A 83 -2.05 1.16 -16.85
CA HIS A 83 -2.68 0.99 -15.54
C HIS A 83 -3.18 -0.44 -15.29
N ARG A 84 -3.69 -1.13 -16.32
CA ARG A 84 -4.21 -2.50 -16.21
C ARG A 84 -3.62 -3.39 -17.28
N ILE A 85 -3.07 -4.53 -16.87
CA ILE A 85 -2.69 -5.62 -17.77
C ILE A 85 -3.69 -6.74 -17.56
N ALA A 86 -4.37 -7.18 -18.63
CA ALA A 86 -5.21 -8.36 -18.57
C ALA A 86 -4.32 -9.62 -18.47
N ASP A 87 -4.72 -10.58 -17.63
CA ASP A 87 -4.12 -11.90 -17.63
C ASP A 87 -4.37 -12.63 -18.96
N GLU A 88 -3.73 -13.79 -19.13
CA GLU A 88 -3.82 -14.62 -20.32
C GLU A 88 -5.23 -15.12 -20.64
N ASN A 89 -6.14 -15.11 -19.65
CA ASN A 89 -7.53 -15.53 -19.79
C ASN A 89 -8.49 -14.33 -19.97
N GLY A 90 -7.99 -13.09 -19.86
CA GLY A 90 -8.77 -11.86 -19.94
C GLY A 90 -9.63 -11.56 -18.70
N GLU A 91 -9.45 -12.28 -17.60
CA GLU A 91 -10.34 -12.22 -16.43
C GLU A 91 -9.78 -11.35 -15.30
N GLU A 92 -8.50 -11.50 -14.95
CA GLU A 92 -7.86 -10.65 -13.94
C GLU A 92 -7.10 -9.47 -14.56
N THR A 93 -7.32 -8.27 -14.01
CA THR A 93 -6.54 -7.08 -14.39
C THR A 93 -5.51 -6.77 -13.31
N VAL A 94 -4.23 -6.90 -13.65
CA VAL A 94 -3.11 -6.58 -12.76
C VAL A 94 -2.87 -5.07 -12.80
N ILE A 95 -2.82 -4.45 -11.61
CA ILE A 95 -2.52 -3.02 -11.43
C ILE A 95 -1.12 -2.81 -10.85
N PRO A 96 -0.49 -1.63 -11.01
CA PRO A 96 0.80 -1.31 -10.41
C PRO A 96 0.68 -1.23 -8.88
N SER A 97 1.04 -2.31 -8.20
CA SER A 97 0.93 -2.43 -6.73
C SER A 97 2.23 -2.15 -5.99
N ILE A 98 3.37 -2.13 -6.69
CA ILE A 98 4.69 -1.93 -6.08
C ILE A 98 5.14 -0.49 -6.27
N ALA A 99 5.18 0.28 -5.17
CA ALA A 99 5.69 1.63 -5.16
C ALA A 99 7.19 1.66 -4.78
N CYS A 100 7.97 2.53 -5.43
CA CYS A 100 9.31 2.87 -4.97
C CYS A 100 9.27 3.52 -3.58
N GLY A 101 10.11 3.05 -2.66
CA GLY A 101 10.17 3.56 -1.28
C GLY A 101 10.74 4.98 -1.13
N ASN A 102 11.43 5.49 -2.15
CA ASN A 102 11.94 6.86 -2.15
C ASN A 102 10.78 7.87 -2.26
N SER A 103 10.64 8.72 -1.24
CA SER A 103 9.61 9.76 -1.17
C SER A 103 9.65 10.76 -2.33
N ASN A 104 10.83 10.98 -2.93
CA ASN A 104 10.99 11.87 -4.09
C ASN A 104 10.67 11.17 -5.43
N CYS A 105 10.59 9.83 -5.45
CA CYS A 105 10.32 9.06 -6.66
C CYS A 105 8.86 8.62 -6.73
N GLY A 106 8.42 7.80 -5.77
CA GLY A 106 7.04 7.32 -5.65
C GLY A 106 6.46 6.57 -6.87
N LYS A 107 7.28 6.19 -7.86
CA LYS A 107 6.82 5.50 -9.06
C LYS A 107 6.29 4.10 -8.73
N ASN A 108 5.20 3.71 -9.39
CA ASN A 108 4.54 2.42 -9.21
C ASN A 108 4.86 1.48 -10.37
N TYR A 109 4.87 0.18 -10.08
CA TYR A 109 5.18 -0.88 -11.05
C TYR A 109 4.25 -2.06 -10.86
N HIS A 110 3.92 -2.74 -11.96
CA HIS A 110 3.40 -4.10 -11.89
C HIS A 110 4.47 -5.05 -11.37
N GLU A 111 4.06 -6.09 -10.65
CA GLU A 111 4.96 -7.12 -10.13
C GLU A 111 5.80 -7.75 -11.25
N ASN A 112 5.15 -8.20 -12.33
CA ASN A 112 5.80 -8.79 -13.49
C ASN A 112 6.78 -7.83 -14.17
N CYS A 113 6.36 -6.58 -14.44
CA CYS A 113 7.22 -5.61 -15.11
C CYS A 113 8.48 -5.28 -14.29
N LEU A 114 8.33 -5.16 -12.96
CA LEU A 114 9.46 -4.90 -12.08
C LEU A 114 10.36 -6.13 -11.95
N SER A 115 9.80 -7.33 -11.86
CA SER A 115 10.60 -8.56 -11.78
C SER A 115 11.42 -8.78 -13.04
N GLU A 116 10.84 -8.60 -14.22
CA GLU A 116 11.57 -8.73 -15.49
C GLU A 116 12.68 -7.68 -15.60
N TRP A 117 12.38 -6.43 -15.22
CA TRP A 117 13.38 -5.37 -15.20
C TRP A 117 14.56 -5.72 -14.27
N LEU A 118 14.28 -6.10 -13.02
CA LEU A 118 15.32 -6.40 -12.05
C LEU A 118 16.13 -7.64 -12.44
N GLN A 119 15.53 -8.65 -13.07
CA GLN A 119 16.26 -9.82 -13.56
C GLN A 119 17.27 -9.48 -14.66
N SER A 120 17.06 -8.38 -15.39
CA SER A 120 18.00 -7.91 -16.41
C SER A 120 19.23 -7.18 -15.83
N LEU A 121 19.21 -6.81 -14.54
CA LEU A 121 20.30 -6.08 -13.91
C LEU A 121 21.39 -7.03 -13.40
N PRO A 122 22.68 -6.77 -13.67
CA PRO A 122 23.77 -7.61 -13.19
C PRO A 122 23.92 -7.61 -11.66
N ASP A 123 23.48 -6.53 -11.00
CA ASP A 123 23.60 -6.34 -9.55
C ASP A 123 22.38 -6.84 -8.76
N ALA A 124 21.37 -7.40 -9.44
CA ALA A 124 20.18 -7.88 -8.77
C ALA A 124 20.48 -9.11 -7.91
N LYS A 125 19.99 -9.06 -6.66
CA LYS A 125 20.19 -10.12 -5.67
C LYS A 125 18.86 -10.75 -5.33
N GLN A 126 18.81 -12.08 -5.39
CA GLN A 126 17.68 -12.84 -4.90
C GLN A 126 17.92 -13.27 -3.45
N SER A 127 16.96 -13.02 -2.57
CA SER A 127 17.02 -13.43 -1.16
C SER A 127 15.61 -13.63 -0.61
N PHE A 128 15.39 -14.73 0.12
CA PHE A 128 14.10 -15.05 0.78
C PHE A 128 12.85 -14.92 -0.13
N GLY A 129 12.95 -15.37 -1.39
CA GLY A 129 11.83 -15.26 -2.35
C GLY A 129 11.54 -13.83 -2.83
N LYS A 130 12.47 -12.90 -2.63
CA LYS A 130 12.42 -11.54 -3.16
C LYS A 130 13.61 -11.28 -4.06
N LEU A 131 13.38 -10.51 -5.11
CA LEU A 131 14.42 -9.97 -5.98
C LEU A 131 14.64 -8.50 -5.62
N VAL A 132 15.88 -8.15 -5.29
CA VAL A 132 16.29 -6.81 -4.86
C VAL A 132 17.25 -6.24 -5.90
N GLY A 133 17.01 -5.01 -6.32
CA GLY A 133 17.91 -4.25 -7.20
C GLY A 133 17.61 -2.77 -7.12
N THR A 134 17.79 -2.05 -8.24
CA THR A 134 17.66 -0.59 -8.28
C THR A 134 16.41 -0.15 -9.05
N CYS A 135 15.75 0.90 -8.55
CA CYS A 135 14.60 1.52 -9.19
C CYS A 135 15.01 2.13 -10.55
N PRO A 136 14.23 1.90 -11.64
CA PRO A 136 14.56 2.44 -12.97
C PRO A 136 14.65 3.97 -13.05
N TYR A 137 14.09 4.70 -12.08
CA TYR A 137 13.98 6.17 -12.12
C TYR A 137 14.94 6.87 -11.17
N CYS A 138 15.02 6.42 -9.92
CA CYS A 138 15.83 7.07 -8.88
C CYS A 138 17.07 6.28 -8.46
N CYS A 139 17.27 5.09 -9.03
CA CYS A 139 18.37 4.18 -8.72
C CYS A 139 18.47 3.74 -7.25
N GLU A 140 17.51 4.09 -6.39
CA GLU A 140 17.45 3.56 -5.01
C GLU A 140 16.99 2.10 -4.96
N SER A 141 17.27 1.45 -3.83
CA SER A 141 16.93 0.05 -3.61
C SER A 141 15.42 -0.19 -3.70
N ILE A 142 15.02 -1.18 -4.49
CA ILE A 142 13.64 -1.65 -4.61
C ILE A 142 13.62 -3.18 -4.63
N ALA A 143 12.55 -3.77 -4.10
CA ALA A 143 12.38 -5.21 -4.03
C ALA A 143 11.01 -5.65 -4.55
N VAL A 144 10.98 -6.79 -5.21
CA VAL A 144 9.75 -7.45 -5.71
C VAL A 144 9.70 -8.89 -5.22
N LYS A 145 8.50 -9.39 -4.93
CA LYS A 145 8.31 -10.81 -4.60
C LYS A 145 8.44 -11.64 -5.88
N LEU A 146 9.15 -12.75 -5.80
CA LEU A 146 9.17 -13.74 -6.87
C LEU A 146 8.01 -14.71 -6.67
N LYS A 147 7.27 -14.99 -7.76
CA LYS A 147 6.24 -16.02 -7.80
C LYS A 147 6.84 -17.42 -7.79
#